data_AF-A0A418FWX9-F1
#
_entry.id   AF-A0A418FWX9-F1
#
_cell.length_a   1.000
_cell.length_b   1.000
_cell.length_c   1.000
_cell.angle_alpha   90.00
_cell.angle_beta   90.00
_cell.angle_gamma   90.00
#
_symmetry.space_group_name_H-M   'P 1'
#
loop_
_entity.id
_entity.type
_entity.pdbx_description
1 polymer ?
#
loop_
_entity_poly.entity_id
_entity_poly.type
_entity_poly.pdbx_seq_one_letter_code
_entity_poly.pdbx_strand_id
1 'polypeptide(L)'
;HLGAVLASAQASPSVEARTSAVRLLGTLGKKAHSLPENKVLAVCLSAVLRDTDLAVVCEVLNALFDIYADEQYDSVFHEVKFLTSLEHVGAGMKSKIKSEAKSLDRELVAHAKETRLNLLRFIKYKKQHLK
;
A
#
# COMPACT_ATOMS: atom_id res chain seq x y z
N HIS A 1 12.82 12.66 -9.72
CA HIS A 1 11.70 12.61 -10.68
C HIS A 1 10.49 11.82 -10.17
N LEU A 2 10.66 10.58 -9.69
CA LEU A 2 9.55 9.75 -9.14
C LEU A 2 8.69 10.46 -8.07
N GLY A 3 9.31 11.09 -7.07
CA GLY A 3 8.57 11.81 -6.03
C GLY A 3 7.73 12.99 -6.56
N ALA A 4 8.18 13.67 -7.61
CA ALA A 4 7.42 14.78 -8.22
C ALA A 4 6.18 14.27 -8.97
N VAL A 5 6.34 13.18 -9.74
CA VAL A 5 5.21 12.53 -10.44
C VAL A 5 4.16 12.06 -9.43
N LEU A 6 4.61 11.46 -8.32
CA LEU A 6 3.70 10.99 -7.29
C LEU A 6 2.99 12.14 -6.58
N ALA A 7 3.70 13.22 -6.24
CA ALA A 7 3.10 14.39 -5.61
C ALA A 7 2.03 15.01 -6.52
N SER A 8 2.30 15.10 -7.83
CA SER A 8 1.32 15.54 -8.82
C SER A 8 0.12 14.60 -8.91
N ALA A 9 0.33 13.28 -8.90
CA ALA A 9 -0.75 12.30 -8.90
C ALA A 9 -1.60 12.39 -7.62
N GLN A 10 -0.98 12.46 -6.44
CA GLN A 10 -1.66 12.60 -5.15
C GLN A 10 -2.49 13.88 -5.05
N ALA A 11 -2.01 14.98 -5.64
CA ALA A 11 -2.77 16.23 -5.73
C ALA A 11 -3.95 16.16 -6.70
N SER A 12 -4.03 15.11 -7.54
CA SER A 12 -5.13 14.93 -8.48
C SER A 12 -6.40 14.47 -7.77
N PRO A 13 -7.56 15.09 -8.05
CA PRO A 13 -8.83 14.58 -7.54
C PRO A 13 -9.22 13.23 -8.17
N SER A 14 -8.61 12.87 -9.31
CA SER A 14 -8.90 11.62 -10.01
C SER A 14 -8.35 10.42 -9.25
N VAL A 15 -9.24 9.56 -8.75
CA VAL A 15 -8.91 8.26 -8.16
C VAL A 15 -8.09 7.42 -9.13
N GLU A 16 -8.45 7.43 -10.42
CA GLU A 16 -7.74 6.64 -11.45
C GLU A 16 -6.30 7.10 -11.68
N ALA A 17 -6.04 8.40 -11.58
CA ALA A 17 -4.67 8.92 -11.67
C ALA A 17 -3.83 8.45 -10.46
N ARG A 18 -4.43 8.44 -9.26
CA ARG A 18 -3.77 8.00 -8.03
C ARG A 18 -3.51 6.49 -8.03
N THR A 19 -4.51 5.67 -8.40
CA THR A 19 -4.34 4.22 -8.55
C THR A 19 -3.30 3.88 -9.63
N SER A 20 -3.32 4.57 -10.77
CA SER A 20 -2.32 4.37 -11.83
C SER A 20 -0.90 4.67 -11.37
N ALA A 21 -0.70 5.77 -10.62
CA ALA A 21 0.61 6.08 -10.04
C ALA A 21 1.10 4.99 -9.09
N VAL A 22 0.21 4.44 -8.26
CA VAL A 22 0.53 3.30 -7.37
C VAL A 22 0.89 2.05 -8.16
N ARG A 23 0.14 1.71 -9.22
CA ARG A 23 0.44 0.55 -10.08
C ARG A 23 1.80 0.66 -10.75
N LEU A 24 2.19 1.88 -11.18
CA LEU A 24 3.53 2.13 -11.70
C LEU A 24 4.61 1.92 -10.63
N LEU A 25 4.42 2.45 -9.42
CA LEU A 25 5.35 2.23 -8.30
C LEU A 25 5.46 0.75 -7.94
N GLY A 26 4.34 0.03 -7.84
CA GLY A 26 4.32 -1.41 -7.57
C GLY A 26 5.04 -2.21 -8.65
N THR A 27 4.84 -1.86 -9.92
CA THR A 27 5.53 -2.49 -11.05
C THR A 27 7.04 -2.28 -11.00
N LEU A 28 7.48 -1.08 -10.63
CA LEU A 28 8.91 -0.78 -10.45
C LEU A 28 9.49 -1.57 -9.27
N GLY A 29 8.78 -1.62 -8.14
CA GLY A 29 9.24 -2.34 -6.94
C GLY A 29 9.27 -3.86 -7.07
N LYS A 30 8.57 -4.44 -8.05
CA LYS A 30 8.67 -5.89 -8.36
C LYS A 30 9.96 -6.29 -9.07
N LYS A 31 10.63 -5.35 -9.72
CA LYS A 31 11.91 -5.62 -10.39
C LYS A 31 13.02 -5.62 -9.36
N ALA A 32 14.10 -6.37 -9.59
CA ALA A 32 15.28 -6.29 -8.73
C ALA A 32 15.79 -4.84 -8.67
N HIS A 33 15.95 -4.34 -7.45
CA HIS A 33 16.39 -2.97 -7.18
C HIS A 33 17.20 -2.93 -5.88
N SER A 34 18.05 -1.91 -5.76
CA SER A 34 18.93 -1.72 -4.61
C SER A 34 18.16 -1.20 -3.38
N LEU A 35 18.74 -1.34 -2.17
CA LEU A 35 18.15 -0.79 -0.95
C LEU A 35 17.90 0.74 -1.02
N PRO A 36 18.80 1.57 -1.57
CA PRO A 36 18.52 2.99 -1.76
C PRO A 36 17.30 3.25 -2.66
N GLU A 37 17.12 2.48 -3.74
CA GLU A 37 15.94 2.59 -4.60
C GLU A 37 14.67 2.12 -3.86
N ASN A 38 14.76 1.05 -3.08
CA ASN A 38 13.66 0.56 -2.26
C ASN A 38 13.22 1.63 -1.26
N LYS A 39 14.16 2.37 -0.67
CA LYS A 39 13.86 3.45 0.26
C LYS A 39 13.11 4.60 -0.40
N VAL A 40 13.45 4.95 -1.64
CA VAL A 40 12.69 5.95 -2.42
C VAL A 40 11.26 5.45 -2.67
N LEU A 41 11.10 4.18 -3.05
CA LEU A 41 9.79 3.55 -3.22
C LEU A 41 9.00 3.54 -1.90
N ALA A 42 9.65 3.22 -0.78
CA ALA A 42 9.06 3.14 0.55
C ALA A 42 8.47 4.50 0.98
N VAL A 43 9.22 5.59 0.79
CA VAL A 43 8.75 6.96 1.08
C VAL A 43 7.55 7.31 0.22
N CYS A 44 7.61 6.97 -1.07
CA CYS A 44 6.51 7.17 -2.01
C CYS A 44 5.24 6.42 -1.58
N LEU A 45 5.34 5.11 -1.35
CA LEU A 45 4.22 4.26 -0.94
C LEU A 45 3.66 4.66 0.43
N SER A 46 4.50 5.07 1.38
CA SER A 46 4.08 5.60 2.69
C SER A 46 3.19 6.83 2.56
N ALA A 47 3.49 7.72 1.60
CA ALA A 47 2.67 8.90 1.35
C ALA A 47 1.27 8.51 0.86
N VAL A 48 1.18 7.54 -0.07
CA VAL A 48 -0.10 7.10 -0.68
C VAL A 48 -0.90 6.18 0.23
N LEU A 49 -0.26 5.46 1.16
CA LEU A 49 -0.94 4.62 2.15
C LEU A 49 -1.94 5.42 3.01
N ARG A 50 -1.79 6.74 3.07
CA ARG A 50 -2.67 7.67 3.80
C ARG A 50 -3.79 8.26 2.93
N ASP A 51 -3.99 7.78 1.71
CA ASP A 51 -5.08 8.22 0.83
C ASP A 51 -6.44 7.98 1.49
N THR A 52 -7.41 8.83 1.20
CA THR A 52 -8.76 8.73 1.75
C THR A 52 -9.64 7.80 0.92
N ASP A 53 -9.29 7.51 -0.33
CA ASP A 53 -10.05 6.65 -1.21
C ASP A 53 -9.69 5.17 -1.00
N LEU A 54 -10.71 4.33 -0.81
CA LEU A 54 -10.52 2.92 -0.51
C LEU A 54 -9.84 2.15 -1.65
N ALA A 55 -10.08 2.50 -2.91
CA ALA A 55 -9.45 1.85 -4.04
C ALA A 55 -7.94 2.14 -4.09
N VAL A 56 -7.55 3.39 -3.84
CA VAL A 56 -6.13 3.79 -3.77
C VAL A 56 -5.42 3.07 -2.62
N VAL A 57 -6.06 2.99 -1.44
CA VAL A 57 -5.51 2.26 -0.29
C VAL A 57 -5.38 0.76 -0.59
N CYS A 58 -6.32 0.16 -1.32
CA CYS A 58 -6.20 -1.25 -1.70
C CYS A 58 -5.01 -1.50 -2.64
N GLU A 59 -4.83 -0.64 -3.64
CA GLU A 59 -3.71 -0.74 -4.60
C GLU A 59 -2.35 -0.62 -3.89
N VAL A 60 -2.21 0.35 -2.97
CA VAL A 60 -0.92 0.55 -2.30
C VAL A 60 -0.60 -0.58 -1.32
N LEU A 61 -1.63 -1.17 -0.70
CA LEU A 61 -1.46 -2.38 0.11
C LEU A 61 -0.98 -3.57 -0.71
N ASN A 62 -1.58 -3.82 -1.89
CA ASN A 62 -1.13 -4.89 -2.78
C ASN A 62 0.32 -4.67 -3.26
N ALA A 63 0.67 -3.43 -3.63
CA ALA A 63 2.05 -3.09 -3.97
C ALA A 63 3.02 -3.35 -2.80
N LEU A 64 2.64 -3.01 -1.57
CA LEU A 64 3.45 -3.28 -0.38
C LEU A 64 3.60 -4.78 -0.13
N PHE A 65 2.54 -5.58 -0.30
CA PHE A 65 2.63 -7.04 -0.15
C PHE A 65 3.60 -7.65 -1.17
N ASP A 66 3.50 -7.20 -2.42
CA ASP A 66 4.34 -7.72 -3.50
C ASP A 66 5.81 -7.37 -3.32
N ILE A 67 6.12 -6.12 -2.95
CA ILE A 67 7.50 -5.64 -2.78
C ILE A 67 8.14 -6.23 -1.53
N TYR A 68 7.41 -6.22 -0.42
CA TYR A 68 7.95 -6.61 0.88
C TYR A 68 7.61 -8.06 1.24
N ALA A 69 7.15 -8.89 0.30
CA ALA A 69 7.23 -10.34 0.48
C ALA A 69 8.68 -10.84 0.47
N ASP A 70 9.59 -10.09 -0.16
CA ASP A 70 11.02 -10.38 -0.21
C ASP A 70 11.76 -9.80 1.00
N GLU A 71 12.37 -10.69 1.79
CA GLU A 71 13.07 -10.36 3.04
C GLU A 71 14.32 -9.51 2.81
N GLN A 72 14.86 -9.44 1.58
CA GLN A 72 16.00 -8.57 1.28
C GLN A 72 15.69 -7.09 1.57
N TYR A 73 14.41 -6.69 1.54
CA TYR A 73 13.95 -5.33 1.77
C TYR A 73 13.46 -5.05 3.20
N ASP A 74 13.61 -6.01 4.13
CA ASP A 74 13.13 -5.88 5.51
C ASP A 74 13.79 -4.75 6.29
N SER A 75 15.05 -4.45 6.01
CA SER A 75 15.77 -3.33 6.63
C SER A 75 15.07 -1.99 6.37
N VAL A 76 14.63 -1.75 5.14
CA VAL A 76 13.89 -0.54 4.76
C VAL A 76 12.48 -0.58 5.34
N PHE A 77 11.81 -1.74 5.28
CA PHE A 77 10.47 -1.92 5.86
C PHE A 77 10.42 -1.56 7.35
N HIS A 78 11.44 -1.99 8.11
CA HIS A 78 11.61 -1.64 9.51
C HIS A 78 11.92 -0.15 9.70
N GLU A 79 12.88 0.39 8.93
CA GLU A 79 13.29 1.79 9.04
C GLU A 79 12.10 2.77 8.88
N VAL A 80 11.24 2.52 7.89
CA VAL A 80 10.07 3.39 7.62
C VAL A 80 8.84 3.03 8.46
N LYS A 81 8.96 2.08 9.40
CA LYS A 81 7.89 1.65 10.31
C LYS A 81 6.62 1.18 9.58
N PHE A 82 6.79 0.42 8.50
CA PHE A 82 5.63 -0.07 7.75
C PHE A 82 4.74 -1.00 8.57
N LEU A 83 5.30 -1.84 9.46
CA LEU A 83 4.49 -2.71 10.30
C LEU A 83 3.43 -1.91 11.10
N THR A 84 3.88 -0.86 11.80
CA THR A 84 2.99 0.00 12.58
C THR A 84 1.94 0.70 11.70
N SER A 85 2.35 1.18 10.52
CA SER A 85 1.43 1.81 9.57
C SER A 85 0.35 0.84 9.07
N LEU A 86 0.75 -0.40 8.74
CA LEU A 86 -0.15 -1.46 8.28
C LEU A 86 -1.12 -1.90 9.37
N GLU A 87 -0.68 -2.01 10.62
CA GLU A 87 -1.54 -2.29 11.77
C GLU A 87 -2.61 -1.21 11.95
N HIS A 88 -2.21 0.06 11.86
CA HIS A 88 -3.13 1.19 11.96
C HIS A 88 -4.19 1.16 10.85
N VAL A 89 -3.76 0.96 9.60
CA VAL A 89 -4.67 0.82 8.45
C VAL A 89 -5.60 -0.37 8.65
N GLY A 90 -5.08 -1.52 9.08
CA GLY A 90 -5.87 -2.74 9.29
C GLY A 90 -6.98 -2.59 10.34
N ALA A 91 -6.72 -1.81 11.39
CA ALA A 91 -7.70 -1.50 12.44
C ALA A 91 -8.87 -0.66 11.88
N GLY A 92 -8.59 0.35 11.06
CA GLY A 92 -9.61 1.25 10.48
C GLY A 92 -10.30 0.70 9.22
N MET A 93 -9.66 -0.19 8.46
CA MET A 93 -10.16 -0.63 7.16
C MET A 93 -11.49 -1.39 7.26
N LYS A 94 -11.74 -2.13 8.36
CA LYS A 94 -13.01 -2.86 8.56
C LYS A 94 -14.21 -1.92 8.61
N SER A 95 -14.11 -0.84 9.39
CA SER A 95 -15.19 0.13 9.54
C SER A 95 -15.38 0.93 8.27
N LYS A 96 -14.29 1.35 7.61
CA LYS A 96 -14.32 2.06 6.33
C LYS A 96 -15.04 1.29 5.22
N ILE A 97 -14.69 0.01 5.02
CA ILE A 97 -15.39 -0.86 4.06
C ILE A 97 -16.89 -0.91 4.39
N LYS A 98 -17.25 -1.07 5.67
CA LYS A 98 -18.65 -1.16 6.08
C LYS A 98 -19.42 0.14 5.82
N SER A 99 -18.83 1.30 6.10
CA SER A 99 -19.48 2.60 5.90
C SER A 99 -19.68 2.92 4.43
N GLU A 100 -18.73 2.55 3.57
CA GLU A 100 -18.74 2.90 2.14
C GLU A 100 -19.41 1.82 1.27
N ALA A 101 -19.65 0.61 1.78
CA ALA A 101 -20.15 -0.52 1.00
C ALA A 101 -21.48 -0.28 0.26
N LYS A 102 -22.30 0.69 0.70
CA LYS A 102 -23.56 1.03 0.02
C LYS A 102 -23.38 1.95 -1.18
N SER A 103 -22.30 2.71 -1.22
CA SER A 103 -22.00 3.70 -2.27
C SER A 103 -20.96 3.21 -3.27
N LEU A 104 -20.25 2.13 -2.97
CA LEU A 104 -19.24 1.54 -3.84
C LEU A 104 -19.82 0.36 -4.65
N ASP A 105 -19.18 0.08 -5.78
CA ASP A 105 -19.47 -1.10 -6.56
C ASP A 105 -19.16 -2.40 -5.79
N ARG A 106 -19.91 -3.47 -6.09
CA ARG A 106 -19.80 -4.76 -5.39
C ARG A 106 -18.41 -5.39 -5.56
N GLU A 107 -17.79 -5.26 -6.72
CA GLU A 107 -16.45 -5.77 -7.00
C GLU A 107 -15.41 -5.05 -6.16
N LEU A 108 -15.51 -3.71 -6.05
CA LEU A 108 -14.61 -2.93 -5.20
C LEU A 108 -14.76 -3.29 -3.72
N VAL A 109 -16.00 -3.53 -3.24
CA VAL A 109 -16.24 -3.99 -1.87
C VAL A 109 -15.65 -5.38 -1.63
N ALA A 110 -15.81 -6.30 -2.59
CA ALA A 110 -15.22 -7.64 -2.50
C ALA A 110 -13.69 -7.57 -2.47
N HIS A 111 -13.10 -6.79 -3.39
CA HIS A 111 -11.67 -6.56 -3.47
C HIS A 111 -11.12 -5.96 -2.17
N ALA A 112 -11.78 -4.95 -1.59
CA ALA A 112 -11.33 -4.36 -0.34
C ALA A 112 -11.39 -5.34 0.85
N LYS A 113 -12.38 -6.23 0.90
CA LYS A 113 -12.45 -7.30 1.91
C LYS A 113 -11.31 -8.30 1.76
N GLU A 114 -10.99 -8.70 0.53
CA GLU A 114 -9.87 -9.58 0.22
C GLU A 114 -8.54 -8.93 0.58
N THR A 115 -8.30 -7.69 0.14
CA THR A 115 -7.09 -6.92 0.48
C THR A 115 -6.92 -6.77 1.98
N ARG A 116 -8.00 -6.53 2.72
CA ARG A 116 -7.95 -6.51 4.20
C ARG A 116 -7.57 -7.88 4.79
N LEU A 117 -8.10 -8.97 4.26
CA LEU A 117 -7.74 -10.32 4.71
C LEU A 117 -6.24 -10.57 4.48
N ASN A 118 -5.72 -10.18 3.31
CA ASN A 118 -4.31 -10.29 2.98
C ASN A 118 -3.44 -9.39 3.86
N LEU A 119 -3.89 -8.17 4.17
CA LEU A 119 -3.22 -7.28 5.14
C LEU A 119 -3.01 -7.95 6.50
N LEU A 120 -4.06 -8.56 7.06
CA LEU A 120 -3.95 -9.21 8.37
C LEU A 120 -3.00 -10.41 8.34
N ARG A 121 -2.99 -11.18 7.24
CA ARG A 121 -2.06 -12.29 7.04
C ARG A 121 -0.62 -11.78 6.91
N PHE A 122 -0.41 -10.72 6.14
CA PHE A 122 0.89 -10.11 5.92
C PHE A 122 1.47 -9.51 7.21
N ILE A 123 0.66 -8.80 8.02
CA ILE A 123 1.06 -8.30 9.34
C ILE A 123 1.49 -9.46 10.25
N LYS A 124 0.70 -10.54 10.29
CA LYS A 124 1.03 -11.73 11.08
C LYS A 124 2.35 -12.35 10.62
N TYR A 125 2.53 -12.51 9.31
CA TYR A 125 3.77 -13.01 8.73
C TYR A 125 4.97 -12.14 9.13
N LYS A 126 4.88 -10.83 8.95
CA LYS A 126 5.95 -9.90 9.27
C LYS A 126 6.30 -9.87 10.75
N LYS A 127 5.33 -9.96 11.66
CA LYS A 127 5.61 -10.12 13.10
C LYS A 127 6.39 -11.37 13.46
N GLN A 128 6.27 -12.43 12.65
CA GLN A 128 6.94 -13.71 12.91
C GLN A 128 8.33 -13.79 12.28
N HIS A 129 8.58 -13.06 11.19
CA HIS A 129 9.79 -13.23 10.36
C HIS A 129 10.67 -11.98 10.27
N LEU A 130 10.18 -10.79 10.64
CA LEU A 130 11.04 -9.62 10.79
C LEU A 130 12.04 -9.89 11.92
N LYS A 131 13.32 -9.96 11.57
CA LYS A 131 14.44 -10.11 12.49
C LYS A 131 14.98 -8.75 12.91
#